data_AF-A0A5N8WA19-F1
#
_entry.id   AF-A0A5N8WA19-F1
#
_cell.length_a   1.000
_cell.length_b   1.000
_cell.length_c   1.000
_cell.angle_alpha   90.00
_cell.angle_beta   90.00
_cell.angle_gamma   90.00
#
_symmetry.space_group_name_H-M   'P 1'
#
loop_
_entity.id
_entity.type
_entity.pdbx_description
1 polymer ?
#
loop_
_entity_poly.entity_id
_entity_poly.type
_entity_poly.pdbx_seq_one_letter_code
_entity_poly.pdbx_strand_id
1 'polypeptide(L)' 'MEIPMVMPPDEPRPESGAYVLGILEPAETADFESHLVTCWICLEEVHSLGEIKRMLDWLLHRRPDPGGHWP' A
#
# COMPACT_ATOMS: atom_id res chain seq x y z
N MET A 1 18.97 -19.48 -18.92
CA MET A 1 18.47 -19.64 -17.54
C MET A 1 18.26 -18.26 -17.00
N GLU A 2 17.01 -17.80 -17.02
CA GLU A 2 16.65 -16.50 -16.47
C GLU A 2 16.58 -16.69 -14.95
N ILE A 3 17.45 -15.99 -14.23
CA ILE A 3 17.44 -16.01 -12.77
C ILE A 3 16.15 -15.29 -12.37
N PRO A 4 15.23 -15.91 -11.61
CA PRO A 4 14.08 -15.18 -11.12
C PRO A 4 14.60 -14.01 -10.28
N MET A 5 14.23 -12.78 -10.67
CA MET A 5 14.43 -11.60 -9.85
C MET A 5 13.64 -11.79 -8.55
N VAL A 6 14.25 -12.42 -7.56
CA VAL A 6 13.83 -12.31 -6.17
C VAL A 6 14.11 -10.86 -5.81
N MET A 7 13.05 -10.05 -5.72
CA MET A 7 13.18 -8.70 -5.18
C MET A 7 13.80 -8.80 -3.78
N PRO A 8 14.88 -8.04 -3.49
CA PRO A 8 15.46 -8.01 -2.16
C PRO A 8 14.41 -7.57 -1.13
N PRO A 9 14.48 -8.05 0.12
CA PRO A 9 13.47 -7.82 1.15
C PRO A 9 13.27 -6.35 1.53
N ASP A 10 14.14 -5.45 1.08
CA ASP A 10 14.14 -4.02 1.40
C ASP A 10 13.57 -3.13 0.28
N GLU A 11 13.20 -3.68 -0.89
CA GLU A 11 12.51 -2.90 -1.92
C GLU A 11 11.00 -2.88 -1.67
N PRO A 12 10.36 -1.70 -1.61
CA PRO A 12 8.93 -1.59 -1.41
C PRO A 12 8.21 -2.27 -2.57
N ARG A 13 7.33 -3.23 -2.26
CA ARG A 13 6.52 -3.93 -3.26
C ARG A 13 5.46 -2.95 -3.78
N PRO A 14 5.57 -2.47 -5.04
CA PRO A 14 4.64 -1.47 -5.56
C PRO A 14 3.18 -1.95 -5.53
N GLU A 15 2.96 -3.26 -5.59
CA GLU A 15 1.66 -3.91 -5.52
C GLU A 15 0.97 -3.71 -4.17
N SER A 16 1.71 -3.76 -3.05
CA SER A 16 1.17 -3.49 -1.70
C SER A 16 0.62 -2.07 -1.60
N GLY A 17 1.35 -1.09 -2.16
CA GLY A 17 0.91 0.30 -2.23
C GLY A 17 -0.29 0.49 -3.16
N ALA A 18 -0.23 -0.11 -4.36
CA ALA A 18 -1.31 -0.05 -5.33
C ALA A 18 -2.62 -0.65 -4.80
N TYR A 19 -2.53 -1.76 -4.08
CA TYR A 19 -3.65 -2.42 -3.41
C TYR A 19 -4.26 -1.50 -2.35
N VAL A 20 -3.46 -0.94 -1.43
CA VAL A 20 -3.95 -0.05 -0.37
C VAL A 20 -4.59 1.23 -0.93
N LEU A 21 -4.01 1.78 -1.99
CA LEU A 21 -4.56 2.97 -2.66
C LEU A 21 -5.81 2.66 -3.50
N GLY A 22 -6.12 1.38 -3.74
CA GLY A 22 -7.29 0.95 -4.52
C GLY A 22 -7.17 1.27 -6.01
N ILE A 23 -5.95 1.22 -6.56
CA ILE A 23 -5.67 1.56 -7.97
C ILE A 23 -5.38 0.33 -8.84
N LEU A 24 -5.39 -0.87 -8.27
CA LEU A 24 -5.30 -2.12 -9.02
C LEU A 24 -6.58 -2.37 -9.81
N GLU A 25 -6.44 -2.98 -10.99
CA GLU A 25 -7.58 -3.50 -11.72
C GLU A 25 -8.25 -4.65 -10.93
N PRO A 26 -9.53 -4.96 -11.18
CA PRO A 26 -10.24 -6.00 -10.43
C PRO A 26 -9.57 -7.38 -10.46
N ALA A 27 -8.96 -7.75 -11.61
CA ALA A 27 -8.23 -9.00 -11.75
C ALA A 27 -6.93 -9.00 -10.93
N GLU A 28 -6.17 -7.91 -10.97
CA GLU A 28 -4.94 -7.75 -10.20
C GLU A 28 -5.22 -7.74 -8.68
N THR A 29 -6.36 -7.17 -8.28
CA THR A 29 -6.82 -7.20 -6.88
C THR A 29 -7.06 -8.63 -6.41
N ALA A 30 -7.79 -9.44 -7.20
CA ALA A 30 -8.07 -10.83 -6.84
C ALA A 30 -6.79 -11.69 -6.76
N ASP A 31 -5.86 -11.49 -7.69
CA ASP A 31 -4.57 -12.18 -7.70
C ASP A 31 -3.73 -11.79 -6.46
N PHE A 32 -3.71 -10.50 -6.12
CA PHE A 32 -2.99 -10.01 -4.96
C PHE A 32 -3.62 -10.46 -3.64
N GLU A 33 -4.95 -10.47 -3.52
CA GLU A 33 -5.65 -11.04 -2.36
C GLU A 33 -5.31 -12.52 -2.15
N SER A 34 -5.25 -13.30 -3.24
CA SER A 34 -4.81 -14.70 -3.17
C SER A 34 -3.37 -14.83 -2.67
N HIS A 35 -2.48 -13.90 -3.05
CA HIS A 35 -1.10 -13.86 -2.55
C HIS A 35 -1.05 -13.54 -1.05
N LEU A 36 -1.86 -12.59 -0.57
CA LEU A 36 -1.91 -12.18 0.85
C LEU A 36 -2.25 -13.31 1.80
N VAL A 37 -3.02 -14.31 1.36
CA VAL A 37 -3.33 -15.51 2.16
C VAL A 37 -2.07 -16.28 2.58
N THR A 38 -0.99 -16.19 1.81
CA THR A 38 0.22 -17.01 2.01
C THR A 38 1.48 -16.20 2.29
N CYS A 39 1.48 -14.90 2.04
CA CYS A 39 2.65 -14.04 2.22
C CYS A 39 2.47 -13.08 3.42
N TRP A 40 3.03 -13.46 4.57
CA TRP A 40 2.99 -12.63 5.78
C TRP A 40 3.69 -11.27 5.60
N ILE A 41 4.72 -11.18 4.75
CA ILE A 41 5.44 -9.93 4.47
C ILE A 41 4.52 -8.92 3.79
N CYS A 42 3.85 -9.31 2.69
CA CYS A 42 2.89 -8.43 2.02
C CYS A 42 1.71 -8.06 2.93
N LEU A 43 1.29 -8.99 3.80
CA LEU A 43 0.22 -8.71 4.75
C LEU A 43 0.62 -7.62 5.75
N GLU A 44 1.85 -7.67 6.27
CA GLU A 44 2.40 -6.64 7.17
C GLU A 44 2.58 -5.29 6.46
N GLU A 45 3.06 -5.29 5.22
CA GLU A 45 3.18 -4.09 4.39
C GLU A 45 1.81 -3.44 4.14
N VAL A 46 0.80 -4.22 3.74
CA VAL A 46 -0.57 -3.73 3.53
C VAL A 46 -1.15 -3.16 4.82
N HIS A 47 -0.92 -3.82 5.96
CA HIS A 47 -1.35 -3.30 7.26
C HIS A 47 -0.71 -1.93 7.56
N SER A 48 0.62 -1.85 7.45
CA SER A 48 1.38 -0.63 7.73
C SER A 48 0.98 0.53 6.82
N LEU A 49 0.85 0.28 5.52
CA LEU A 49 0.41 1.28 4.54
C LEU A 49 -1.05 1.68 4.76
N GLY A 50 -1.92 0.73 5.15
CA GLY A 50 -3.32 0.98 5.47
C GLY A 50 -3.51 1.96 6.63
N GLU A 51 -2.66 1.87 7.66
CA GLU A 51 -2.66 2.83 8.77
C GLU A 51 -2.30 4.25 8.31
N ILE A 52 -1.27 4.38 7.47
CA ILE A 52 -0.87 5.66 6.88
C ILE A 52 -2.00 6.24 6.04
N LYS A 53 -2.60 5.43 5.16
CA LYS A 53 -3.73 5.87 4.33
C LYS A 53 -4.87 6.39 5.18
N ARG A 54 -5.25 5.68 6.25
CA ARG A 54 -6.30 6.09 7.17
C ARG A 54 -5.99 7.44 7.83
N MET A 55 -4.75 7.68 8.21
CA MET A 55 -4.32 8.98 8.77
C MET A 55 -4.41 10.10 7.73
N LEU A 56 -3.98 9.85 6.49
CA LEU A 56 -4.07 10.80 5.39
C LEU A 56 -5.54 11.14 5.07
N ASP A 57 -6.39 10.11 4.96
CA ASP A 57 -7.83 10.29 4.75
C ASP A 57 -8.41 11.16 5.87
N TRP A 58 -8.06 10.89 7.14
CA TRP A 58 -8.51 11.70 8.26
C TRP A 58 -8.05 13.17 8.17
N LEU A 59 -6.78 13.43 7.84
CA LEU A 59 -6.24 14.79 7.70
C LEU A 59 -6.93 15.57 6.57
N LEU A 60 -7.14 14.92 5.42
CA LEU A 60 -7.78 15.54 4.25
C LEU A 60 -9.24 15.90 4.54
N HIS A 61 -9.96 15.03 5.24
CA HIS A 61 -11.35 15.31 5.65
C HIS A 61 -11.44 16.36 6.75
N ARG A 62 -10.36 16.55 7.53
CA ARG A 62 -10.28 17.56 8.59
C ARG A 62 -9.95 18.97 8.08
N ARG A 63 -9.92 19.22 6.76
CA ARG A 63 -9.50 20.48 6.08
C ARG A 63 -8.75 21.47 7.00
N PRO A 64 -7.42 21.54 6.91
CA PRO A 64 -6.69 22.64 7.55
C PRO A 64 -7.23 23.98 7.04
N ASP A 65 -7.21 25.00 7.89
CA ASP A 65 -7.47 26.38 7.49
C ASP A 65 -6.63 26.69 6.23
N PRO A 66 -7.22 27.19 5.12
CA PRO A 66 -6.46 27.57 3.93
C PRO A 66 -5.39 28.66 4.19
N GLY A 67 -5.37 29.28 5.38
CA GLY A 67 -4.30 30.17 5.85
C GLY A 67 -3.29 29.57 6.85
N GLY A 68 -3.39 28.28 7.18
CA GLY A 68 -2.55 27.64 8.20
C GLY A 68 -1.16 27.30 7.68
N HIS A 69 -0.15 28.09 8.09
CA HIS A 69 1.25 27.67 7.97
C HIS A 69 1.44 26.34 8.72
N TRP A 70 2.00 25.34 8.04
CA TRP A 70 2.49 24.13 8.68
C TRP A 70 3.77 24.50 9.46
N PRO A 71 3.91 24.16 10.76
CA PRO A 71 5.12 24.47 11.52
C PRO A 71 6.35 23.70 11.02
#